data_AF-A0AAE9ZG91-F1
#
_entry.id   AF-A0AAE9ZG91-F1
#
_cell.length_a   1.000
_cell.length_b   1.000
_cell.length_c   1.000
_cell.angle_alpha   90.00
_cell.angle_beta   90.00
_cell.angle_gamma   90.00
#
_symmetry.space_group_name_H-M   'P 1'
#
loop_
_entity.id
_entity.type
_entity.pdbx_description
1 polymer ?
#
loop_
_entity_poly.entity_id
_entity_poly.type
_entity_poly.pdbx_seq_one_letter_code
_entity_poly.pdbx_strand_id
1 'polypeptide(L)'
;MLLRRITEHVKAQNWTAVALDFVIVVVGVFIGIQVSNWNDAREQRAQEELYLQRLAQDFDVIIDRLESGLRASRASVVSGQMLLDYIDASQQQTEGPTKEDAMNALIRIGASAAPTGPSATFVEMVSTGDLSIIRDEALRDALFEYDLVASSNRDSWQVLRQNIIEEQRTVFSYYEADFEITPEQLSFQVTGFDHDRFLSDDAIPPAIGVIAGVSINENQLLSQQLEKARDVRNHITLEND
;
A
#
# COMPACT_ATOMS: atom_id res chain seq x y z
N MET A 1 44.16 2.18 78.02
CA MET A 1 44.21 3.59 77.55
C MET A 1 44.56 3.75 76.06
N LEU A 2 44.80 2.69 75.27
CA LEU A 2 44.94 2.79 73.80
C LEU A 2 43.58 2.95 73.08
N LEU A 3 42.51 2.34 73.60
CA LEU A 3 41.19 2.36 72.96
C LEU A 3 40.54 3.75 72.94
N ARG A 4 40.81 4.61 73.93
CA ARG A 4 40.24 5.97 73.99
C ARG A 4 40.85 6.93 72.95
N ARG A 5 42.13 6.72 72.58
CA ARG A 5 42.82 7.55 71.57
C ARG A 5 42.43 7.18 70.14
N ILE A 6 42.02 5.93 69.88
CA ILE A 6 41.50 5.51 68.57
C ILE A 6 40.09 6.10 68.36
N THR A 7 39.25 6.13 69.39
CA THR A 7 37.90 6.72 69.31
C THR A 7 37.92 8.25 69.21
N GLU A 8 38.92 8.93 69.78
CA GLU A 8 39.11 10.38 69.61
C GLU A 8 39.66 10.76 68.22
N HIS A 9 40.43 9.89 67.55
CA HIS A 9 40.91 10.12 66.18
C HIS A 9 39.85 9.89 65.09
N VAL A 10 38.82 9.07 65.37
CA VAL A 10 37.66 8.88 64.46
C VAL A 10 36.67 10.06 64.58
N LYS A 11 36.70 10.82 65.67
CA LYS A 11 35.79 11.93 65.96
C LYS A 11 36.20 13.29 65.37
N ALA A 12 37.39 13.37 64.77
CA ALA A 12 37.90 14.58 64.11
C ALA A 12 38.03 14.44 62.58
N GLN A 13 37.60 13.32 62.00
CA GLN A 13 37.64 13.14 60.56
C GLN A 13 36.39 13.73 59.91
N ASN A 14 36.60 14.51 58.85
CA ASN A 14 35.59 15.26 58.11
C ASN A 14 34.56 14.32 57.44
N TRP A 15 33.70 13.65 58.20
CA TRP A 15 32.61 12.82 57.67
C TRP A 15 31.67 13.62 56.75
N THR A 16 31.51 14.92 57.01
CA THR A 16 30.83 15.86 56.13
C THR A 16 31.54 16.03 54.79
N ALA A 17 32.88 16.05 54.77
CA ALA A 17 33.64 16.11 53.52
C ALA A 17 33.55 14.79 52.75
N VAL A 18 33.64 13.65 53.44
CA VAL A 18 33.46 12.33 52.81
C VAL A 18 32.06 12.17 52.21
N ALA A 19 31.02 12.65 52.92
CA ALA A 19 29.65 12.64 52.41
C ALA A 19 29.50 13.58 51.19
N LEU A 20 30.12 14.76 51.21
CA LEU A 20 30.12 15.68 50.09
C LEU A 20 30.83 15.08 48.87
N ASP A 21 32.00 14.48 49.06
CA ASP A 21 32.74 13.80 47.98
C ASP A 21 31.93 12.66 47.37
N PHE A 22 31.25 11.86 48.20
CA PHE A 22 30.34 10.82 47.73
C PHE A 22 29.18 11.38 46.91
N VAL A 23 28.53 12.45 47.37
CA VAL A 23 27.45 13.12 46.64
C VAL A 23 27.93 13.66 45.30
N ILE A 24 29.12 14.26 45.24
CA ILE A 24 29.70 14.78 43.99
C ILE A 24 29.91 13.63 42.99
N VAL A 25 30.45 12.48 43.43
CA VAL A 25 30.63 11.31 42.56
C VAL A 25 29.30 10.78 42.05
N VAL A 26 28.30 10.63 42.92
CA VAL A 26 26.96 10.14 42.54
C VAL A 26 26.29 11.09 41.55
N VAL A 27 26.34 12.40 41.80
CA VAL A 27 25.81 13.42 40.89
C VAL A 27 26.57 13.41 39.56
N GLY A 28 27.90 13.24 39.58
CA GLY A 28 28.71 13.14 38.37
C GLY A 28 28.31 11.95 37.48
N VAL A 29 28.16 10.77 38.07
CA VAL A 29 27.69 9.56 37.35
C VAL A 29 26.26 9.75 36.86
N PHE A 30 25.38 10.30 37.70
CA PHE A 30 23.99 10.56 37.33
C PHE A 30 23.90 11.50 36.13
N ILE A 31 24.60 12.64 36.15
CA ILE A 31 24.64 13.58 35.01
C ILE A 31 25.22 12.90 33.77
N GLY A 32 26.27 12.09 33.91
CA GLY A 32 26.85 11.34 32.80
C GLY A 32 25.82 10.43 32.11
N ILE A 33 25.05 9.67 32.88
CA ILE A 33 23.97 8.81 32.37
C ILE A 33 22.86 9.66 31.72
N GLN A 34 22.47 10.78 32.36
CA GLN A 34 21.43 11.65 31.82
C GLN A 34 21.83 12.28 30.48
N VAL A 35 23.08 12.70 30.31
CA VAL A 35 23.60 13.23 29.05
C VAL A 35 23.64 12.14 27.98
N SER A 36 24.05 10.92 28.33
CA SER A 36 24.02 9.77 27.41
C SER A 36 22.60 9.48 26.93
N ASN A 37 21.65 9.32 27.86
CA ASN A 37 20.25 9.05 27.53
C ASN A 37 19.63 10.17 26.67
N TRP A 38 20.01 11.42 26.91
CA TRP A 38 19.55 12.54 26.10
C TRP A 38 20.11 12.49 24.67
N ASN A 39 21.39 12.12 24.52
CA ASN A 39 22.00 11.94 23.20
C ASN A 39 21.32 10.80 22.43
N ASP A 40 21.10 9.66 23.09
CA ASP A 40 20.43 8.50 22.49
C ASP A 40 18.99 8.83 22.07
N ALA A 41 18.23 9.54 22.92
CA ALA A 41 16.88 10.00 22.60
C ALA A 41 16.84 11.08 21.49
N ARG A 42 17.94 11.81 21.28
CA ARG A 42 18.06 12.74 20.15
C ARG A 42 18.32 11.99 18.85
N GLU A 43 19.18 10.98 18.87
CA GLU A 43 19.49 10.15 17.71
C GLU A 43 18.26 9.34 17.27
N GLN A 44 17.55 8.72 18.21
CA GLN A 44 16.29 8.01 17.92
C GLN A 44 15.24 8.92 17.27
N ARG A 45 15.10 10.16 17.73
CA ARG A 45 14.18 11.12 17.11
C ARG A 45 14.56 11.50 15.68
N ALA A 46 15.85 11.68 15.41
CA ALA A 46 16.32 11.96 14.06
C ALA A 46 16.09 10.75 13.13
N GLN A 47 16.24 9.53 13.64
CA GLN A 47 15.97 8.31 12.89
C GLN A 47 14.48 8.08 12.64
N GLU A 48 13.64 8.36 13.64
CA GLU A 48 12.17 8.36 13.50
C GLU A 48 11.72 9.32 12.40
N GLU A 49 12.17 10.57 12.44
CA GLU A 49 11.81 11.60 11.43
C GLU A 49 12.19 11.15 10.00
N LEU A 50 13.37 10.53 9.85
CA LEU A 50 13.80 9.96 8.57
C LEU A 50 12.86 8.83 8.10
N TYR A 51 12.46 7.93 9.00
CA TYR A 51 11.53 6.86 8.67
C TYR A 51 10.15 7.40 8.31
N LEU A 52 9.63 8.38 9.05
CA LEU A 52 8.34 9.02 8.76
C LEU A 52 8.33 9.70 7.39
N GLN A 53 9.41 10.39 7.02
CA GLN A 53 9.54 10.99 5.69
C GLN A 53 9.50 9.93 4.58
N ARG A 54 10.25 8.84 4.76
CA ARG A 54 10.31 7.74 3.78
C ARG A 54 8.98 6.99 3.68
N LEU A 55 8.32 6.75 4.81
CA LEU A 55 6.98 6.17 4.85
C LEU A 55 5.96 7.09 4.15
N ALA A 56 5.99 8.39 4.40
CA ALA A 56 5.11 9.34 3.71
C ALA A 56 5.26 9.23 2.18
N GLN A 57 6.50 9.21 1.68
CA GLN A 57 6.78 9.07 0.26
C GLN A 57 6.30 7.72 -0.31
N ASP A 58 6.56 6.62 0.41
CA ASP A 58 6.08 5.30 0.01
C ASP A 58 4.55 5.27 -0.09
N PHE A 59 3.86 5.83 0.91
CA PHE A 59 2.40 5.84 0.98
C PHE A 59 1.74 6.78 -0.04
N ASP A 60 2.37 7.90 -0.39
CA ASP A 60 1.91 8.77 -1.50
C ASP A 60 1.90 7.99 -2.83
N VAL A 61 3.00 7.26 -3.13
CA VAL A 61 3.08 6.42 -4.34
C VAL A 61 2.08 5.25 -4.29
N ILE A 62 1.89 4.63 -3.12
CA ILE A 62 0.94 3.55 -2.93
C ILE A 62 -0.49 4.03 -3.22
N ILE A 63 -0.88 5.18 -2.64
CA ILE A 63 -2.19 5.79 -2.82
C ILE A 63 -2.44 6.07 -4.31
N ASP A 64 -1.51 6.72 -5.00
CA ASP A 64 -1.63 7.04 -6.43
C ASP A 64 -1.85 5.80 -7.31
N ARG A 65 -1.15 4.69 -6.99
CA ARG A 65 -1.31 3.41 -7.68
C ARG A 65 -2.68 2.79 -7.42
N LEU A 66 -3.13 2.78 -6.17
CA LEU A 66 -4.44 2.23 -5.79
C LEU A 66 -5.58 3.03 -6.43
N GLU A 67 -5.49 4.36 -6.45
CA GLU A 67 -6.47 5.22 -7.13
C GLU A 67 -6.50 4.98 -8.63
N SER A 68 -5.34 4.79 -9.26
CA SER A 68 -5.25 4.43 -10.67
C SER A 68 -5.88 3.08 -10.96
N GLY A 69 -5.63 2.08 -10.11
CA GLY A 69 -6.26 0.77 -10.18
C GLY A 69 -7.77 0.83 -10.04
N LEU A 70 -8.29 1.64 -9.09
CA LEU A 70 -9.72 1.86 -8.92
C LEU A 70 -10.36 2.49 -10.15
N ARG A 71 -9.70 3.46 -10.78
CA ARG A 71 -10.17 4.06 -12.05
C ARG A 71 -10.23 3.00 -13.16
N ALA A 72 -9.22 2.14 -13.27
CA ALA A 72 -9.18 1.07 -14.27
C ALA A 72 -10.30 0.04 -14.05
N SER A 73 -10.46 -0.45 -12.82
CA SER A 73 -11.51 -1.42 -12.47
C SER A 73 -12.91 -0.83 -12.71
N ARG A 74 -13.17 0.43 -12.33
CA ARG A 74 -14.45 1.09 -12.63
C ARG A 74 -14.71 1.23 -14.13
N ALA A 75 -13.68 1.59 -14.89
CA ALA A 75 -13.80 1.68 -16.35
C ALA A 75 -14.17 0.31 -16.94
N SER A 76 -13.55 -0.78 -16.48
CA SER A 76 -13.88 -2.14 -16.90
C SER A 76 -15.34 -2.51 -16.61
N VAL A 77 -15.86 -2.19 -15.41
CA VAL A 77 -17.28 -2.44 -15.06
C VAL A 77 -18.23 -1.67 -15.96
N VAL A 78 -17.99 -0.37 -16.16
CA VAL A 78 -18.82 0.49 -17.02
C VAL A 78 -18.77 -0.01 -18.47
N SER A 79 -17.59 -0.42 -18.95
CA SER A 79 -17.42 -0.98 -20.27
C SER A 79 -18.14 -2.32 -20.45
N GLY A 80 -18.13 -3.18 -19.44
CA GLY A 80 -18.93 -4.41 -19.47
C GLY A 80 -20.42 -4.12 -19.64
N GLN A 81 -20.97 -3.18 -18.86
CA GLN A 81 -22.38 -2.78 -18.99
C GLN A 81 -22.67 -2.19 -20.37
N MET A 82 -21.82 -1.28 -20.86
CA MET A 82 -21.95 -0.68 -22.19
C MET A 82 -22.03 -1.74 -23.30
N LEU A 83 -21.24 -2.81 -23.20
CA LEU A 83 -21.23 -3.88 -24.18
C LEU A 83 -22.49 -4.74 -24.12
N LEU A 84 -23.01 -5.03 -22.92
CA LEU A 84 -24.28 -5.73 -22.78
C LEU A 84 -25.44 -4.90 -23.34
N ASP A 85 -25.50 -3.61 -23.00
CA ASP A 85 -26.50 -2.68 -23.52
C ASP A 85 -26.42 -2.56 -25.06
N TYR A 86 -25.20 -2.57 -25.63
CA TYR A 86 -24.98 -2.58 -27.07
C TYR A 86 -25.54 -3.84 -27.75
N ILE A 87 -25.28 -5.01 -27.16
CA ILE A 87 -25.78 -6.30 -27.68
C ILE A 87 -27.31 -6.31 -27.63
N ASP A 88 -27.91 -5.95 -26.50
CA ASP A 88 -29.36 -5.96 -26.29
C ASP A 88 -30.07 -5.01 -27.27
N ALA A 89 -29.57 -3.79 -27.42
CA ALA A 89 -30.15 -2.80 -28.34
C ALA A 89 -30.03 -3.24 -29.80
N SER A 90 -28.90 -3.86 -30.18
CA SER A 90 -28.67 -4.36 -31.53
C SER A 90 -29.60 -5.53 -31.87
N GLN A 91 -29.83 -6.44 -30.92
CA GLN A 91 -30.75 -7.59 -31.10
C GLN A 91 -32.22 -7.15 -31.17
N GLN A 92 -32.60 -6.15 -30.35
CA GLN A 92 -33.98 -5.64 -30.29
C GLN A 92 -34.28 -4.57 -31.34
N GLN A 93 -33.26 -4.12 -32.09
CA GLN A 93 -33.37 -3.02 -33.06
C GLN A 93 -33.89 -1.73 -32.41
N THR A 94 -33.42 -1.43 -31.21
CA THR A 94 -33.76 -0.21 -30.45
C THR A 94 -32.60 0.78 -30.43
N GLU A 95 -32.87 2.02 -30.01
CA GLU A 95 -31.79 2.98 -29.73
C GLU A 95 -30.93 2.49 -28.54
N GLY A 96 -29.62 2.70 -28.63
CA GLY A 96 -28.64 2.24 -27.64
C GLY A 96 -27.24 2.75 -27.95
N PRO A 97 -26.19 2.21 -27.29
CA PRO A 97 -24.81 2.57 -27.56
C PRO A 97 -24.44 2.40 -29.04
N THR A 98 -23.49 3.21 -29.52
CA THR A 98 -23.01 3.10 -30.91
C THR A 98 -21.95 2.00 -31.05
N LYS A 99 -21.64 1.60 -32.29
CA LYS A 99 -20.51 0.69 -32.56
C LYS A 99 -19.17 1.25 -32.08
N GLU A 100 -19.00 2.58 -32.10
CA GLU A 100 -17.81 3.26 -31.57
C GLU A 100 -17.75 3.19 -30.04
N ASP A 101 -18.89 3.34 -29.36
CA ASP A 101 -18.98 3.15 -27.91
C ASP A 101 -18.61 1.72 -27.51
N ALA A 102 -19.12 0.73 -28.25
CA ALA A 102 -18.77 -0.68 -28.08
C ALA A 102 -17.27 -0.92 -28.30
N MET A 103 -16.66 -0.33 -29.33
CA MET A 103 -15.21 -0.42 -29.57
C MET A 103 -14.41 0.09 -28.37
N ASN A 104 -14.76 1.30 -27.89
CA ASN A 104 -14.08 1.92 -26.76
C ASN A 104 -14.26 1.12 -25.47
N ALA A 105 -15.43 0.49 -25.31
CA ALA A 105 -15.71 -0.40 -24.20
C ALA A 105 -14.91 -1.72 -24.29
N LEU A 106 -14.78 -2.33 -25.46
CA LEU A 106 -13.92 -3.50 -25.67
C LEU A 106 -12.46 -3.20 -25.29
N ILE A 107 -11.91 -2.05 -25.70
CA ILE A 107 -10.52 -1.71 -25.33
C ILE A 107 -10.32 -1.62 -23.79
N ARG A 108 -11.37 -1.29 -23.05
CA ARG A 108 -11.32 -1.06 -21.61
C ARG A 108 -11.83 -2.25 -20.78
N ILE A 109 -12.58 -3.18 -21.37
CA ILE A 109 -13.05 -4.36 -20.67
C ILE A 109 -11.85 -5.24 -20.28
N GLY A 110 -11.74 -5.57 -18.99
CA GLY A 110 -10.60 -6.31 -18.44
C GLY A 110 -9.44 -5.43 -17.98
N ALA A 111 -9.53 -4.09 -18.12
CA ALA A 111 -8.60 -3.17 -17.50
C ALA A 111 -8.60 -3.37 -15.98
N SER A 112 -7.44 -3.73 -15.41
CA SER A 112 -7.25 -3.71 -13.98
C SER A 112 -5.78 -3.57 -13.63
N ALA A 113 -5.53 -3.15 -12.39
CA ALA A 113 -4.21 -3.07 -11.81
C ALA A 113 -4.11 -4.05 -10.65
N ALA A 114 -2.95 -4.68 -10.51
CA ALA A 114 -2.68 -5.49 -9.34
C ALA A 114 -2.69 -4.62 -8.06
N PRO A 115 -3.19 -5.16 -6.93
CA PRO A 115 -3.03 -4.53 -5.62
C PRO A 115 -1.59 -4.12 -5.36
N THR A 116 -1.41 -2.94 -4.78
CA THR A 116 -0.07 -2.43 -4.50
C THR A 116 0.60 -3.26 -3.41
N GLY A 117 1.92 -3.42 -3.49
CA GLY A 117 2.69 -4.12 -2.47
C GLY A 117 2.88 -3.35 -1.16
N PRO A 118 3.65 -3.94 -0.23
CA PRO A 118 4.00 -3.28 1.01
C PRO A 118 4.90 -2.05 0.77
N SER A 119 4.94 -1.15 1.75
CA SER A 119 5.95 -0.09 1.79
C SER A 119 7.34 -0.73 1.94
N ALA A 120 8.29 -0.30 1.11
CA ALA A 120 9.67 -0.77 1.20
C ALA A 120 10.30 -0.39 2.54
N THR A 121 9.99 0.83 3.02
CA THR A 121 10.44 1.33 4.31
C THR A 121 9.87 0.50 5.46
N PHE A 122 8.58 0.16 5.43
CA PHE A 122 7.99 -0.72 6.44
C PHE A 122 8.67 -2.10 6.49
N VAL A 123 8.89 -2.71 5.32
CA VAL A 123 9.58 -4.01 5.22
C VAL A 123 11.00 -3.94 5.78
N GLU A 124 11.72 -2.86 5.49
CA GLU A 124 13.05 -2.61 6.06
C GLU A 124 13.00 -2.54 7.59
N MET A 125 12.10 -1.74 8.15
CA MET A 125 11.96 -1.57 9.60
C MET A 125 11.60 -2.87 10.33
N VAL A 126 10.73 -3.70 9.74
CA VAL A 126 10.42 -5.03 10.28
C VAL A 126 11.65 -5.93 10.22
N SER A 127 12.43 -5.86 9.14
CA SER A 127 13.61 -6.70 8.94
C SER A 127 14.78 -6.31 9.84
N THR A 128 14.95 -5.02 10.13
CA THR A 128 16.02 -4.51 11.01
C THR A 128 15.61 -4.46 12.49
N GLY A 129 14.32 -4.60 12.78
CA GLY A 129 13.77 -4.42 14.15
C GLY A 129 13.55 -2.96 14.53
N ASP A 130 13.68 -2.03 13.59
CA ASP A 130 13.57 -0.59 13.82
C ASP A 130 12.13 -0.10 13.96
N LEU A 131 11.12 -0.96 13.78
CA LEU A 131 9.73 -0.52 13.91
C LEU A 131 9.41 0.07 15.30
N SER A 132 10.13 -0.36 16.34
CA SER A 132 9.99 0.20 17.69
C SER A 132 10.45 1.66 17.83
N ILE A 133 11.18 2.18 16.83
CA ILE A 133 11.62 3.59 16.79
C ILE A 133 10.44 4.53 16.56
N ILE A 134 9.40 4.07 15.85
CA ILE A 134 8.14 4.81 15.72
C ILE A 134 7.43 4.84 17.07
N ARG A 135 7.24 6.05 17.61
CA ARG A 135 6.61 6.26 18.92
C ARG A 135 5.09 6.17 18.86
N ASP A 136 4.46 6.62 17.77
CA ASP A 136 3.02 6.44 17.59
C ASP A 136 2.68 4.94 17.43
N GLU A 137 2.08 4.38 18.48
CA GLU A 137 1.61 3.00 18.49
C GLU A 137 0.51 2.77 17.46
N ALA A 138 -0.37 3.76 17.24
CA ALA A 138 -1.44 3.66 16.27
C ALA A 138 -0.90 3.68 14.83
N LEU A 139 0.18 4.43 14.55
CA LEU A 139 0.88 4.37 13.27
C LEU A 139 1.47 2.97 13.04
N ARG A 140 2.11 2.37 14.05
CA ARG A 140 2.64 1.00 13.94
C ARG A 140 1.54 -0.01 13.64
N ASP A 141 0.42 0.08 14.33
CA ASP A 141 -0.74 -0.78 14.09
C ASP A 141 -1.30 -0.59 12.68
N ALA A 142 -1.47 0.66 12.23
CA ALA A 142 -1.94 0.99 10.89
C ALA A 142 -1.01 0.43 9.79
N LEU A 143 0.31 0.47 10.01
CA LEU A 143 1.30 -0.10 9.09
C LEU A 143 1.15 -1.64 8.96
N PHE A 144 0.98 -2.34 10.09
CA PHE A 144 0.72 -3.78 10.09
C PHE A 144 -0.62 -4.13 9.43
N GLU A 145 -1.66 -3.37 9.73
CA GLU A 145 -2.98 -3.59 9.12
C GLU A 145 -2.95 -3.39 7.61
N TYR A 146 -2.28 -2.34 7.13
CA TYR A 146 -2.08 -2.12 5.70
C TYR A 146 -1.35 -3.30 5.04
N ASP A 147 -0.25 -3.77 5.64
CA ASP A 147 0.54 -4.90 5.09
C ASP A 147 -0.25 -6.20 5.01
N LEU A 148 -1.04 -6.50 6.05
CA LEU A 148 -1.92 -7.66 6.09
C LEU A 148 -2.98 -7.60 4.98
N VAL A 149 -3.64 -6.44 4.83
CA VAL A 149 -4.64 -6.23 3.78
C VAL A 149 -4.01 -6.28 2.39
N ALA A 150 -2.84 -5.67 2.20
CA ALA A 150 -2.11 -5.68 0.93
C ALA A 150 -1.77 -7.11 0.49
N SER A 151 -1.27 -7.93 1.42
CA SER A 151 -0.92 -9.34 1.16
C SER A 151 -2.17 -10.17 0.83
N SER A 152 -3.21 -10.09 1.66
CA SER A 152 -4.49 -10.81 1.44
C SER A 152 -5.15 -10.41 0.12
N ASN A 153 -5.14 -9.13 -0.23
CA ASN A 153 -5.75 -8.64 -1.46
C ASN A 153 -4.97 -9.08 -2.69
N ARG A 154 -3.64 -9.14 -2.61
CA ARG A 154 -2.81 -9.67 -3.69
C ARG A 154 -3.16 -11.14 -3.99
N ASP A 155 -3.27 -11.97 -2.96
CA ASP A 155 -3.62 -13.39 -3.13
C ASP A 155 -5.03 -13.55 -3.72
N SER A 156 -5.99 -12.78 -3.20
CA SER A 156 -7.36 -12.74 -3.71
C SER A 156 -7.42 -12.30 -5.18
N TRP A 157 -6.65 -11.28 -5.54
CA TRP A 157 -6.55 -10.78 -6.90
C TRP A 157 -5.97 -11.82 -7.87
N GLN A 158 -4.94 -12.58 -7.44
CA GLN A 158 -4.38 -13.65 -8.25
C GLN A 158 -5.44 -14.72 -8.56
N VAL A 159 -6.22 -15.15 -7.58
CA VAL A 159 -7.29 -16.12 -7.76
C VAL A 159 -8.37 -15.60 -8.71
N LEU A 160 -8.81 -14.35 -8.51
CA LEU A 160 -9.81 -13.70 -9.38
C LEU A 160 -9.34 -13.64 -10.83
N ARG A 161 -8.07 -13.28 -11.07
CA ARG A 161 -7.52 -13.14 -12.41
C ARG A 161 -7.34 -14.47 -13.14
N GLN A 162 -6.98 -15.55 -12.44
CA GLN A 162 -6.88 -16.87 -13.07
C GLN A 162 -8.23 -17.31 -13.69
N ASN A 163 -9.34 -16.94 -13.05
CA ASN A 163 -10.68 -17.34 -13.48
C ASN A 163 -11.20 -16.61 -14.73
N ILE A 164 -10.57 -15.51 -15.15
CA ILE A 164 -11.04 -14.71 -16.28
C ILE A 164 -10.14 -14.79 -17.51
N ILE A 165 -9.05 -15.55 -17.47
CA ILE A 165 -8.10 -15.67 -18.59
C ILE A 165 -8.81 -16.23 -19.83
N GLU A 166 -9.66 -17.25 -19.65
CA GLU A 166 -10.39 -17.85 -20.77
C GLU A 166 -11.48 -16.90 -21.29
N GLU A 167 -12.20 -16.20 -20.42
CA GLU A 167 -13.21 -15.21 -20.84
C GLU A 167 -12.58 -14.01 -21.57
N GLN A 168 -11.42 -13.55 -21.11
CA GLN A 168 -10.65 -12.54 -21.81
C GLN A 168 -10.20 -13.03 -23.19
N ARG A 169 -9.74 -14.28 -23.29
CA ARG A 169 -9.38 -14.87 -24.59
C ARG A 169 -10.59 -14.93 -25.53
N THR A 170 -11.78 -15.29 -25.00
CA THR A 170 -13.03 -15.25 -25.75
C THR A 170 -13.28 -13.86 -26.30
N VAL A 171 -13.31 -12.83 -25.45
CA VAL A 171 -13.55 -11.43 -25.86
C VAL A 171 -12.47 -10.91 -26.83
N PHE A 172 -11.20 -11.19 -26.56
CA PHE A 172 -10.09 -10.76 -27.44
C PHE A 172 -10.08 -11.46 -28.80
N SER A 173 -10.70 -12.63 -28.93
CA SER A 173 -10.80 -13.33 -30.23
C SER A 173 -11.65 -12.59 -31.28
N TYR A 174 -12.36 -11.53 -30.86
CA TYR A 174 -13.19 -10.68 -31.71
C TYR A 174 -12.45 -9.42 -32.18
N TYR A 175 -11.27 -9.12 -31.64
CA TYR A 175 -10.59 -7.87 -31.96
C TYR A 175 -9.96 -7.98 -33.35
N GLU A 176 -10.21 -6.96 -34.16
CA GLU A 176 -9.39 -6.71 -35.34
C GLU A 176 -8.26 -5.79 -34.89
N ALA A 177 -7.03 -6.24 -35.09
CA ALA A 177 -5.87 -5.51 -34.61
C ALA A 177 -4.72 -5.55 -35.60
N ASP A 178 -4.05 -4.41 -35.70
CA ASP A 178 -2.78 -4.30 -36.40
C ASP A 178 -1.66 -4.55 -35.41
N PHE A 179 -0.75 -5.43 -35.80
CA PHE A 179 0.46 -5.76 -35.05
C PHE A 179 1.66 -5.11 -35.73
N GLU A 180 2.38 -4.28 -35.00
CA GLU A 180 3.69 -3.81 -35.42
C GLU A 180 4.75 -4.51 -34.57
N ILE A 181 5.51 -5.39 -35.21
CA ILE A 181 6.60 -6.14 -34.57
C ILE A 181 7.91 -5.56 -35.08
N THR A 182 8.59 -4.78 -34.25
CA THR A 182 9.97 -4.36 -34.48
C THR A 182 10.91 -5.06 -33.49
N PRO A 183 12.23 -5.13 -33.77
CA PRO A 183 13.20 -5.67 -32.81
C PRO A 183 13.20 -4.94 -31.46
N GLU A 184 12.84 -3.65 -31.44
CA GLU A 184 12.79 -2.84 -30.22
C GLU A 184 11.41 -2.79 -29.56
N GLN A 185 10.32 -3.11 -30.27
CA GLN A 185 8.97 -2.87 -29.77
C GLN A 185 7.94 -3.85 -30.36
N LEU A 186 7.12 -4.43 -29.48
CA LEU A 186 5.86 -5.06 -29.86
C LEU A 186 4.74 -4.05 -29.57
N SER A 187 4.10 -3.54 -30.62
CA SER A 187 2.90 -2.72 -30.47
C SER A 187 1.69 -3.46 -31.04
N PHE A 188 0.55 -3.27 -30.39
CA PHE A 188 -0.74 -3.78 -30.81
C PHE A 188 -1.72 -2.62 -30.73
N GLN A 189 -2.46 -2.40 -31.81
CA GLN A 189 -3.52 -1.41 -31.86
C GLN A 189 -4.80 -2.10 -32.31
N VAL A 190 -5.83 -2.05 -31.46
CA VAL A 190 -7.19 -2.45 -31.86
C VAL A 190 -7.68 -1.44 -32.90
N THR A 191 -7.93 -1.93 -34.10
CA THR A 191 -8.44 -1.13 -35.24
C THR A 191 -9.92 -1.39 -35.48
N GLY A 192 -10.45 -2.50 -34.99
CA GLY A 192 -11.80 -2.95 -35.22
C GLY A 192 -12.24 -4.07 -34.28
N PHE A 193 -13.45 -4.58 -34.49
CA PHE A 193 -13.91 -5.86 -33.94
C PHE A 193 -14.88 -6.51 -34.93
N ASP A 194 -14.86 -7.84 -34.98
CA ASP A 194 -15.77 -8.66 -35.79
C ASP A 194 -17.19 -8.51 -35.23
N HIS A 195 -17.90 -7.53 -35.78
CA HIS A 195 -19.18 -7.06 -35.26
C HIS A 195 -20.27 -8.12 -35.35
N ASP A 196 -20.38 -8.79 -36.48
CA ASP A 196 -21.47 -9.73 -36.73
C ASP A 196 -21.29 -10.99 -35.88
N ARG A 197 -20.04 -11.44 -35.72
CA ARG A 197 -19.71 -12.57 -34.83
C ARG A 197 -19.91 -12.18 -33.36
N PHE A 198 -19.55 -10.95 -32.97
CA PHE A 198 -19.74 -10.47 -31.60
C PHE A 198 -21.22 -10.43 -31.18
N LEU A 199 -22.13 -10.05 -32.09
CA LEU A 199 -23.56 -10.00 -31.81
C LEU A 199 -24.28 -11.36 -31.87
N SER A 200 -23.71 -12.33 -32.57
CA SER A 200 -24.33 -13.64 -32.82
C SER A 200 -23.79 -14.78 -31.94
N ASP A 201 -22.69 -14.57 -31.21
CA ASP A 201 -22.12 -15.57 -30.31
C ASP A 201 -22.71 -15.49 -28.90
N ASP A 202 -23.49 -16.51 -28.53
CA ASP A 202 -24.11 -16.66 -27.20
C ASP A 202 -23.08 -16.76 -26.06
N ALA A 203 -21.80 -17.02 -26.35
CA ALA A 203 -20.74 -17.06 -25.33
C ALA A 203 -20.30 -15.65 -24.87
N ILE A 204 -20.60 -14.59 -25.63
CA ILE A 204 -20.11 -13.23 -25.36
C ILE A 204 -20.77 -12.58 -24.14
N PRO A 205 -22.11 -12.53 -24.00
CA PRO A 205 -22.73 -11.90 -22.84
C PRO A 205 -22.30 -12.54 -21.50
N PRO A 206 -22.22 -13.89 -21.35
CA PRO A 206 -21.67 -14.51 -20.15
C PRO A 206 -20.22 -14.12 -19.87
N ALA A 207 -19.35 -14.11 -20.89
CA ALA A 207 -17.95 -13.74 -20.75
C ALA A 207 -17.79 -12.30 -20.22
N ILE A 208 -18.55 -11.35 -20.80
CA ILE A 208 -18.59 -9.97 -20.35
C ILE A 208 -19.06 -9.87 -18.89
N GLY A 209 -20.12 -10.61 -18.54
CA GLY A 209 -20.66 -10.65 -17.18
C GLY A 209 -19.64 -11.15 -16.16
N VAL A 210 -18.89 -12.21 -16.49
CA VAL A 210 -17.82 -12.74 -15.62
C VAL A 210 -16.69 -11.72 -15.45
N ILE A 211 -16.23 -11.09 -16.53
CA ILE A 211 -15.17 -10.07 -16.46
C ILE A 211 -15.62 -8.87 -15.61
N ALA A 212 -16.83 -8.37 -15.83
CA ALA A 212 -17.41 -7.28 -15.05
C ALA A 212 -17.54 -7.65 -13.56
N GLY A 213 -18.02 -8.86 -13.25
CA GLY A 213 -18.12 -9.37 -11.88
C GLY A 213 -16.76 -9.42 -11.17
N VAL A 214 -15.71 -9.86 -11.86
CA VAL A 214 -14.35 -9.81 -11.32
C VAL A 214 -13.87 -8.38 -11.12
N SER A 215 -14.11 -7.48 -12.08
CA SER A 215 -13.73 -6.06 -11.92
C SER A 215 -14.44 -5.37 -10.75
N ILE A 216 -15.68 -5.77 -10.40
CA ILE A 216 -16.38 -5.31 -9.19
C ILE A 216 -15.65 -5.79 -7.93
N ASN A 217 -15.27 -7.08 -7.88
CA ASN A 217 -14.53 -7.62 -6.74
C ASN A 217 -13.16 -6.94 -6.59
N GLU A 218 -12.44 -6.73 -7.68
CA GLU A 218 -11.19 -5.96 -7.68
C GLU A 218 -11.39 -4.53 -7.16
N ASN A 219 -12.52 -3.89 -7.50
CA ASN A 219 -12.84 -2.56 -6.98
C ASN A 219 -12.93 -2.54 -5.46
N GLN A 220 -13.58 -3.56 -4.89
CA GLN A 220 -13.74 -3.69 -3.45
C GLN A 220 -12.39 -3.90 -2.76
N LEU A 221 -11.55 -4.81 -3.29
CA LEU A 221 -10.20 -5.06 -2.75
C LEU A 221 -9.35 -3.78 -2.75
N LEU A 222 -9.31 -3.08 -3.90
CA LEU A 222 -8.52 -1.86 -4.03
C LEU A 222 -9.06 -0.72 -3.16
N SER A 223 -10.38 -0.62 -2.97
CA SER A 223 -10.99 0.40 -2.12
C SER A 223 -10.64 0.18 -0.64
N GLN A 224 -10.71 -1.06 -0.16
CA GLN A 224 -10.33 -1.42 1.20
C GLN A 224 -8.83 -1.16 1.45
N GLN A 225 -7.98 -1.49 0.49
CA GLN A 225 -6.55 -1.23 0.62
C GLN A 225 -6.23 0.28 0.61
N LEU A 226 -6.93 1.06 -0.22
CA LEU A 226 -6.76 2.51 -0.28
C LEU A 226 -7.15 3.19 1.03
N GLU A 227 -8.22 2.72 1.68
CA GLU A 227 -8.62 3.20 3.01
C GLU A 227 -7.49 3.02 4.02
N LYS A 228 -6.89 1.82 4.09
CA LYS A 228 -5.75 1.54 4.98
C LYS A 228 -4.50 2.35 4.64
N ALA A 229 -4.22 2.55 3.35
CA ALA A 229 -3.09 3.38 2.94
C ALA A 229 -3.25 4.84 3.37
N ARG A 230 -4.47 5.38 3.26
CA ARG A 230 -4.79 6.76 3.71
C ARG A 230 -4.74 6.88 5.22
N ASP A 231 -5.16 5.85 5.95
CA ASP A 231 -5.09 5.81 7.41
C ASP A 231 -3.65 5.97 7.90
N VAL A 232 -2.72 5.17 7.34
CA VAL A 232 -1.29 5.31 7.60
C VAL A 232 -0.79 6.72 7.28
N ARG A 233 -1.18 7.27 6.12
CA ARG A 233 -0.74 8.61 5.70
C ARG A 233 -1.23 9.72 6.64
N ASN A 234 -2.43 9.56 7.19
CA ASN A 234 -3.01 10.50 8.15
C ASN A 234 -2.23 10.49 9.47
N HIS A 235 -1.89 9.30 9.99
CA HIS A 235 -1.06 9.16 11.19
C HIS A 235 0.29 9.87 11.04
N ILE A 236 0.97 9.68 9.90
CA ILE A 236 2.26 10.36 9.64
C ILE A 236 2.09 11.89 9.59
N THR A 237 0.94 12.39 9.14
CA THR A 237 0.70 13.85 9.08
C THR A 237 0.49 14.42 10.48
N LEU A 238 -0.25 13.72 11.35
CA LEU A 238 -0.51 14.14 12.72
C LEU A 238 0.75 14.14 13.61
N GLU A 239 1.75 13.32 13.32
CA GLU A 239 3.05 13.36 14.05
C GLU A 239 3.93 14.55 13.66
N ASN A 240 3.69 15.17 12.49
CA ASN A 240 4.48 16.30 12.00
C ASN A 240 3.94 17.68 12.41
N ASP A 241 2.72 17.74 12.97
CA ASP A 241 2.06 18.95 13.49
C ASP A 241 2.26 19.12 15.02
#